data_AF-A0AAD6MV89-F1
#
_entry.id   AF-A0AAD6MV89-F1
#
_cell.length_a   1.000
_cell.length_b   1.000
_cell.length_c   1.000
_cell.angle_alpha   90.00
_cell.angle_beta   90.00
_cell.angle_gamma   90.00
#
_symmetry.space_group_name_H-M   'P 1'
#
loop_
_entity.id
_entity.type
_entity.pdbx_description
1 polymer ?
#
loop_
_entity_poly.entity_id
_entity_poly.type
_entity_poly.pdbx_seq_one_letter_code
_entity_poly.pdbx_strand_id
1 'polypeptide(L)'
;MTATRRNHPEKLATRPDQLRAPISATKILKPGATKSKTSQLKPNPKRRRGRPFKMPQSTSLTVQPVEATPDNPTPLSPPPRRLSILEALPVEVIEHIFLYSLNINFTRASPVLAAAVSSERIYRLLILLAFWDDSGEHPVSAEIKRILSPVDYDYLGPLTRGRRSILQSQVFSCRWCTMERLLKQVPTLMVLTIHRKWLDTGIKMEPDELEALKQFMKREDESKLEFNAKGPLIFHFAQLLGPYANLQHLDRNPYHVYKLRITPMTQIEITSVKARIVNSFPALDLCAFPEKLLRGRKSGFTPQDVTFLEMLRMTSDNYKHIESPIIPCTDTIVNRTALHDGVYNAIETQNYNALISLLKIDEYVFRFKESNQGQPVFYTIPSKHFVQVTRVGREKNHLNVAFFEALLRASAESLPPTAQEVLQWSVDNVRLADQNPSVYNKMNSKFAYWLSNFMLRLPAQIDYAYDIPTGQLFTLGQLDLHDLEGCRFMDEVLQPHRGPFGNWTAESTFHLEGLWVKKPDSSKNH
;
A
#
# COMPACT_ATOMS: atom_id res chain seq x y z
N MET A 1 9.12 -25.36 -56.79
CA MET A 1 9.81 -25.10 -58.07
C MET A 1 9.61 -23.62 -58.40
N THR A 2 10.45 -22.77 -57.80
CA THR A 2 11.61 -22.09 -58.42
C THR A 2 11.22 -20.91 -59.29
N ALA A 3 11.26 -19.72 -58.70
CA ALA A 3 11.53 -18.47 -59.40
C ALA A 3 12.40 -17.58 -58.50
N THR A 4 13.71 -17.71 -58.71
CA THR A 4 14.76 -16.91 -58.06
C THR A 4 15.18 -15.84 -59.07
N ARG A 5 15.09 -14.56 -58.72
CA ARG A 5 15.74 -13.48 -59.49
C ARG A 5 16.61 -12.65 -58.55
N ARG A 6 17.93 -12.77 -58.77
CA ARG A 6 19.02 -12.05 -58.10
C ARG A 6 18.99 -10.57 -58.51
N ASN A 7 19.21 -9.69 -57.54
CA ASN A 7 19.65 -8.31 -57.77
C ASN A 7 21.11 -8.15 -57.32
N HIS A 8 21.84 -7.36 -58.10
CA HIS A 8 23.23 -6.95 -57.93
C HIS A 8 23.46 -6.12 -56.64
N PRO A 9 24.69 -6.10 -56.08
CA PRO A 9 25.08 -5.16 -55.04
C PRO A 9 25.81 -3.94 -55.62
N GLU A 10 25.39 -2.74 -55.21
CA GLU A 10 26.09 -1.49 -55.43
C GLU A 10 27.01 -1.16 -54.24
N LYS A 11 28.23 -0.72 -54.58
CA LYS A 11 29.27 -0.21 -53.69
C LYS A 11 29.05 1.29 -53.46
N LEU A 12 29.11 1.77 -52.22
CA LEU A 12 29.55 3.12 -51.86
C LEU A 12 30.25 3.03 -50.49
N ALA A 13 31.56 3.24 -50.41
CA ALA A 13 32.31 4.50 -50.42
C ALA A 13 32.57 5.01 -48.99
N THR A 14 33.85 5.09 -48.68
CA THR A 14 34.48 5.40 -47.39
C THR A 14 34.78 6.90 -47.25
N ARG A 15 34.79 7.36 -45.97
CA ARG A 15 35.50 8.53 -45.37
C ARG A 15 34.88 9.94 -45.52
N PRO A 16 35.28 10.92 -44.68
CA PRO A 16 35.67 10.89 -43.25
C PRO A 16 35.12 12.08 -42.41
N ASP A 17 35.39 12.02 -41.10
CA ASP A 17 35.63 13.07 -40.09
C ASP A 17 35.11 14.51 -40.27
N GLN A 18 34.46 15.01 -39.20
CA GLN A 18 34.36 16.39 -38.65
C GLN A 18 32.96 16.56 -38.02
N LEU A 19 32.67 17.10 -36.84
CA LEU A 19 33.35 17.93 -35.84
C LEU A 19 32.65 17.66 -34.49
N ARG A 20 33.41 17.35 -33.43
CA ARG A 20 32.93 17.41 -32.04
C ARG A 20 33.12 18.84 -31.52
N ALA A 21 32.04 19.55 -31.25
CA ALA A 21 32.04 20.74 -30.41
C ALA A 21 31.59 20.37 -28.98
N PRO A 22 32.29 20.80 -27.92
CA PRO A 22 31.92 20.53 -26.54
C PRO A 22 30.90 21.58 -26.05
N ILE A 23 29.73 21.14 -25.57
CA ILE A 23 28.81 22.03 -24.86
C ILE A 23 29.24 22.10 -23.39
N SER A 24 29.41 23.34 -22.96
CA SER A 24 30.02 23.79 -21.71
C SER A 24 29.34 23.30 -20.44
N ALA A 25 30.20 23.00 -19.46
CA ALA A 25 29.87 22.76 -18.08
C ALA A 25 29.25 24.00 -17.40
N THR A 26 28.05 23.86 -16.86
CA THR A 26 27.44 24.85 -15.97
C THR A 26 28.00 24.68 -14.56
N LYS A 27 28.77 25.68 -14.11
CA LYS A 27 29.41 25.72 -12.80
C LYS A 27 28.39 25.73 -11.66
N ILE A 28 28.58 24.77 -10.76
CA ILE A 28 28.09 24.73 -9.39
C ILE A 28 28.70 25.92 -8.62
N LEU A 29 27.86 26.78 -8.04
CA LEU A 29 28.26 27.77 -7.04
C LEU A 29 27.82 27.28 -5.65
N LYS A 30 28.79 27.19 -4.75
CA LYS A 30 28.66 26.92 -3.31
C LYS A 30 29.43 28.03 -2.54
N PRO A 31 29.25 28.19 -1.23
CA PRO A 31 28.58 29.32 -0.60
C PRO A 31 29.52 30.34 0.06
N GLY A 32 29.07 31.59 0.15
CA GLY A 32 29.74 32.66 0.90
C GLY A 32 29.08 32.89 2.26
N ALA A 33 29.85 32.68 3.32
CA ALA A 33 29.51 33.01 4.70
C ALA A 33 29.86 34.47 5.03
N THR A 34 29.01 35.15 5.81
CA THR A 34 29.45 36.24 6.70
C THR A 34 28.64 36.25 7.99
N LYS A 35 29.35 36.54 9.07
CA LYS A 35 29.04 36.24 10.47
C LYS A 35 28.20 37.33 11.15
N SER A 36 27.38 36.87 12.10
CA SER A 36 27.11 37.40 13.45
C SER A 36 26.79 38.88 13.66
N LYS A 37 25.62 39.14 14.27
CA LYS A 37 25.51 39.99 15.46
C LYS A 37 24.40 39.48 16.39
N THR A 38 24.77 39.44 17.67
CA THR A 38 24.08 38.93 18.85
C THR A 38 23.01 39.90 19.35
N SER A 39 21.81 39.41 19.70
CA SER A 39 20.99 40.05 20.75
C SER A 39 19.94 39.12 21.34
N GLN A 40 20.21 38.72 22.59
CA GLN A 40 19.32 38.67 23.76
C GLN A 40 18.06 37.79 23.78
N LEU A 41 18.05 36.95 24.82
CA LEU A 41 17.03 36.05 25.35
C LEU A 41 15.77 36.77 25.87
N LYS A 42 14.59 36.14 25.66
CA LYS A 42 13.44 35.90 26.61
C LYS A 42 12.12 35.66 25.81
N PRO A 43 11.05 35.09 26.40
CA PRO A 43 10.88 33.69 26.82
C PRO A 43 9.62 33.01 26.21
N ASN A 44 9.56 31.67 26.35
CA ASN A 44 8.48 30.77 25.90
C ASN A 44 7.04 31.20 26.25
N PRO A 45 6.05 31.00 25.36
CA PRO A 45 4.64 31.12 25.70
C PRO A 45 4.14 29.93 26.55
N LYS A 46 3.50 30.28 27.66
CA LYS A 46 2.99 29.39 28.72
C LYS A 46 1.96 28.39 28.20
N ARG A 47 2.22 27.10 28.46
CA ARG A 47 1.27 25.99 28.35
C ARG A 47 0.07 26.20 29.28
N ARG A 48 -1.14 25.99 28.76
CA ARG A 48 -2.39 25.98 29.54
C ARG A 48 -2.36 24.80 30.52
N ARG A 49 -2.55 25.10 31.82
CA ARG A 49 -2.59 24.14 32.92
C ARG A 49 -3.84 23.27 32.84
N GLY A 50 -3.62 21.97 33.00
CA GLY A 50 -4.66 20.95 33.11
C GLY A 50 -5.47 21.05 34.41
N ARG A 51 -6.66 20.48 34.32
CA ARG A 51 -7.70 20.33 35.35
C ARG A 51 -7.19 19.45 36.51
N PRO A 52 -7.39 19.81 37.80
CA PRO A 52 -6.94 18.98 38.91
C PRO A 52 -7.87 17.77 39.14
N PHE A 53 -7.24 16.61 39.37
CA PHE A 53 -7.88 15.38 39.86
C PHE A 53 -8.23 15.54 41.35
N LYS A 54 -9.46 15.19 41.74
CA LYS A 54 -9.87 15.06 43.14
C LYS A 54 -9.44 13.69 43.68
N MET A 55 -8.71 13.69 44.80
CA MET A 55 -8.44 12.49 45.60
C MET A 55 -9.63 12.17 46.53
N PRO A 56 -9.83 10.90 46.92
CA PRO A 56 -10.77 10.51 47.96
C PRO A 56 -10.11 10.62 49.35
N GLN A 57 -10.80 11.25 50.31
CA GLN A 57 -10.45 11.18 51.73
C GLN A 57 -11.47 10.31 52.48
N SER A 58 -10.93 9.34 53.20
CA SER A 58 -11.56 8.53 54.23
C SER A 58 -11.67 9.30 55.54
N THR A 59 -12.77 9.16 56.29
CA THR A 59 -12.88 8.66 57.69
C THR A 59 -14.11 9.18 58.45
N SER A 60 -14.98 8.22 58.84
CA SER A 60 -15.49 7.91 60.19
C SER A 60 -16.49 8.83 60.95
N LEU A 61 -17.54 8.13 61.44
CA LEU A 61 -18.38 8.28 62.65
C LEU A 61 -19.74 9.01 62.60
N THR A 62 -20.78 8.17 62.51
CA THR A 62 -21.94 7.96 63.42
C THR A 62 -22.85 9.11 63.90
N VAL A 63 -24.17 8.84 63.74
CA VAL A 63 -25.36 9.15 64.58
C VAL A 63 -26.47 9.94 63.84
N GLN A 64 -27.65 9.28 63.70
CA GLN A 64 -28.98 9.83 63.32
C GLN A 64 -29.74 10.36 64.57
N PRO A 65 -31.00 10.87 64.53
CA PRO A 65 -31.89 11.39 63.45
C PRO A 65 -32.44 12.81 63.81
N VAL A 66 -33.18 13.58 62.97
CA VAL A 66 -34.66 13.66 62.87
C VAL A 66 -35.04 14.94 62.05
N GLU A 67 -36.11 14.85 61.25
CA GLU A 67 -37.05 15.89 60.72
C GLU A 67 -36.68 16.92 59.60
N ALA A 68 -37.32 16.68 58.44
CA ALA A 68 -38.22 17.56 57.66
C ALA A 68 -37.78 18.93 57.07
N THR A 69 -37.46 18.89 55.76
CA THR A 69 -37.85 19.81 54.63
C THR A 69 -37.60 21.34 54.69
N PRO A 70 -37.62 22.06 53.54
CA PRO A 70 -36.93 21.84 52.25
C PRO A 70 -36.24 23.14 51.78
N ASP A 71 -35.16 23.04 51.00
CA ASP A 71 -34.85 23.98 49.90
C ASP A 71 -33.45 23.67 49.38
N ASN A 72 -33.39 22.93 48.28
CA ASN A 72 -32.19 22.88 47.45
C ASN A 72 -32.64 23.04 46.00
N PRO A 73 -32.25 24.12 45.31
CA PRO A 73 -32.68 24.37 43.94
C PRO A 73 -32.09 23.30 43.01
N THR A 74 -32.98 22.54 42.41
CA THR A 74 -32.70 21.64 41.29
C THR A 74 -31.93 22.42 40.21
N PRO A 75 -30.82 21.90 39.65
CA PRO A 75 -30.12 22.58 38.57
C PRO A 75 -31.06 22.70 37.37
N LEU A 76 -31.46 23.92 37.05
CA LEU A 76 -32.22 24.29 35.86
C LEU A 76 -31.57 23.64 34.63
N SER A 77 -32.30 22.72 34.00
CA SER A 77 -31.87 22.13 32.73
C SER A 77 -31.59 23.25 31.73
N PRO A 78 -30.48 23.21 30.97
CA PRO A 78 -30.21 24.21 29.96
C PRO A 78 -31.40 24.29 28.98
N PRO A 79 -31.76 25.50 28.52
CA PRO A 79 -32.90 25.68 27.63
C PRO A 79 -32.74 24.79 26.38
N PRO A 80 -33.83 24.19 25.86
CA PRO A 80 -33.77 23.32 24.70
C PRO A 80 -33.15 24.08 23.54
N ARG A 81 -32.03 23.57 23.02
CA ARG A 81 -31.37 24.14 21.85
C ARG A 81 -32.35 24.05 20.68
N ARG A 82 -32.67 25.20 20.08
CA ARG A 82 -33.46 25.23 18.84
C ARG A 82 -32.60 24.60 17.74
N LEU A 83 -33.09 23.50 17.19
CA LEU A 83 -32.48 22.87 16.03
C LEU A 83 -32.51 23.86 14.86
N SER A 84 -31.42 23.90 14.09
CA SER A 84 -31.40 24.59 12.81
C SER A 84 -32.36 23.90 11.82
N ILE A 85 -32.75 24.62 10.76
CA ILE A 85 -33.63 24.08 9.70
C ILE A 85 -33.07 22.75 9.15
N LEU A 86 -31.75 22.69 8.95
CA LEU A 86 -31.06 21.50 8.44
C LEU A 86 -31.11 20.32 9.43
N GLU A 87 -31.00 20.58 10.74
CA GLU A 87 -31.08 19.55 11.78
C GLU A 87 -32.51 19.09 12.06
N ALA A 88 -33.51 19.89 11.69
CA ALA A 88 -34.93 19.55 11.82
C ALA A 88 -35.47 18.70 10.66
N LEU A 89 -34.65 18.45 9.63
CA LEU A 89 -35.03 17.60 8.50
C LEU A 89 -35.14 16.12 8.94
N PRO A 90 -35.98 15.32 8.25
CA PRO A 90 -35.97 13.87 8.41
C PRO A 90 -34.60 13.28 8.11
N VAL A 91 -34.25 12.19 8.81
CA VAL A 91 -32.94 11.54 8.71
C VAL A 91 -32.61 11.13 7.28
N GLU A 92 -33.59 10.66 6.53
CA GLU A 92 -33.45 10.21 5.14
C GLU A 92 -33.06 11.37 4.22
N VAL A 93 -33.60 12.57 4.48
CA VAL A 93 -33.28 13.77 3.72
C VAL A 93 -31.86 14.25 4.07
N ILE A 94 -31.47 14.17 5.34
CA ILE A 94 -30.11 14.49 5.79
C ILE A 94 -29.09 13.52 5.15
N GLU A 95 -29.38 12.22 5.16
CA GLU A 95 -28.57 11.19 4.50
C GLU A 95 -28.46 11.45 3.00
N HIS A 96 -29.55 11.82 2.33
CA HIS A 96 -29.54 12.14 0.90
C HIS A 96 -28.68 13.37 0.58
N ILE A 97 -28.82 14.46 1.33
CA ILE A 97 -27.97 15.67 1.22
C ILE A 97 -26.49 15.31 1.43
N PHE A 98 -26.21 14.43 2.39
CA PHE A 98 -24.86 13.98 2.68
C PHE A 98 -24.27 13.14 1.54
N LEU A 99 -25.00 12.16 1.01
CA LEU A 99 -24.53 11.31 -0.10
C LEU A 99 -24.37 12.08 -1.41
N TYR A 100 -25.16 13.14 -1.61
CA TYR A 100 -25.01 14.04 -2.73
C TYR A 100 -23.72 14.87 -2.66
N SER A 101 -23.40 15.40 -1.48
CA SER A 101 -22.23 16.29 -1.29
C SER A 101 -20.93 15.54 -1.01
N LEU A 102 -21.02 14.34 -0.42
CA LEU A 102 -19.90 13.53 0.09
C LEU A 102 -18.93 14.31 1.01
N ASN A 103 -19.42 15.37 1.65
CA ASN A 103 -18.59 16.26 2.44
C ASN A 103 -18.56 15.79 3.90
N ILE A 104 -17.48 15.12 4.30
CA ILE A 104 -17.33 14.60 5.67
C ILE A 104 -17.39 15.71 6.73
N ASN A 105 -17.08 16.98 6.40
CA ASN A 105 -17.23 18.10 7.34
C ASN A 105 -18.68 18.35 7.76
N PHE A 106 -19.66 17.86 7.00
CA PHE A 106 -21.08 17.88 7.38
C PHE A 106 -21.31 17.24 8.75
N THR A 107 -20.63 16.12 9.03
CA THR A 107 -20.67 15.43 10.33
C THR A 107 -20.01 16.21 11.47
N ARG A 108 -19.18 17.20 11.16
CA ARG A 108 -18.48 18.02 12.16
C ARG A 108 -19.25 19.29 12.49
N ALA A 109 -20.19 19.70 11.65
CA ALA A 109 -20.99 20.91 11.84
C ALA A 109 -21.98 20.78 13.01
N SER A 110 -22.52 19.58 13.23
CA SER A 110 -23.47 19.32 14.32
C SER A 110 -23.45 17.86 14.78
N PRO A 111 -23.59 17.59 16.10
CA PRO A 111 -23.82 16.24 16.61
C PRO A 111 -25.10 15.57 16.09
N VAL A 112 -26.15 16.35 15.79
CA VAL A 112 -27.42 15.83 15.27
C VAL A 112 -27.22 15.31 13.84
N LEU A 113 -26.56 16.10 13.01
CA LEU A 113 -26.20 15.70 11.65
C LEU A 113 -25.22 14.52 11.64
N ALA A 114 -24.26 14.51 12.57
CA ALA A 114 -23.35 13.38 12.74
C ALA A 114 -24.12 12.10 13.03
N ALA A 115 -25.03 12.12 14.01
CA ALA A 115 -25.83 10.96 14.38
C ALA A 115 -26.71 10.49 13.22
N ALA A 116 -27.33 11.41 12.49
CA ALA A 116 -28.17 11.12 11.33
C ALA A 116 -27.44 10.31 10.24
N VAL A 117 -26.17 10.61 9.98
CA VAL A 117 -25.39 9.93 8.91
C VAL A 117 -24.41 8.87 9.44
N SER A 118 -24.49 8.53 10.74
CA SER A 118 -23.63 7.54 11.39
C SER A 118 -24.20 6.12 11.30
N SER A 119 -24.74 5.74 10.14
CA SER A 119 -25.33 4.42 9.92
C SER A 119 -24.38 3.48 9.15
N GLU A 120 -24.49 2.17 9.39
CA GLU A 120 -23.72 1.15 8.65
C GLU A 120 -23.89 1.27 7.13
N ARG A 121 -25.11 1.66 6.71
CA ARG A 121 -25.43 1.88 5.31
C ARG A 121 -24.60 3.02 4.72
N ILE A 122 -24.50 4.15 5.42
CA ILE A 122 -23.69 5.30 4.97
C ILE A 122 -22.20 4.95 4.94
N TYR A 123 -21.68 4.29 5.98
CA TYR A 123 -20.27 3.88 6.01
C TYR A 123 -19.93 2.92 4.87
N ARG A 124 -20.82 1.96 4.58
CA ARG A 124 -20.68 1.07 3.43
C ARG A 124 -20.55 1.88 2.14
N LEU A 125 -21.49 2.78 1.88
CA LEU A 125 -21.53 3.56 0.65
C LEU A 125 -20.31 4.47 0.49
N LEU A 126 -19.87 5.12 1.57
CA LEU A 126 -18.64 5.93 1.56
C LEU A 126 -17.41 5.08 1.20
N ILE A 127 -17.31 3.87 1.73
CA ILE A 127 -16.23 2.94 1.37
C ILE A 127 -16.32 2.55 -0.11
N LEU A 128 -17.50 2.15 -0.59
CA LEU A 128 -17.67 1.76 -1.99
C LEU A 128 -17.31 2.90 -2.95
N LEU A 129 -17.82 4.11 -2.70
CA LEU A 129 -17.54 5.28 -3.54
C LEU A 129 -16.07 5.72 -3.47
N ALA A 130 -15.42 5.57 -2.32
CA ALA A 130 -14.02 5.96 -2.17
C ALA A 130 -13.07 4.96 -2.87
N PHE A 131 -13.31 3.66 -2.75
CA PHE A 131 -12.37 2.60 -3.11
C PHE A 131 -12.72 1.83 -4.40
N TRP A 132 -13.86 2.09 -5.02
CA TRP A 132 -14.21 1.52 -6.32
C TRP A 132 -13.87 2.49 -7.46
N ASP A 133 -13.20 1.98 -8.50
CA ASP A 133 -12.95 2.74 -9.72
C ASP A 133 -14.01 2.48 -10.79
N ASP A 134 -14.89 3.47 -11.01
CA ASP A 134 -15.92 3.42 -12.04
C ASP A 134 -15.46 4.00 -13.40
N SER A 135 -14.17 3.90 -13.70
CA SER A 135 -13.65 4.27 -15.01
C SER A 135 -14.25 3.35 -16.09
N GLY A 136 -15.22 3.81 -16.87
CA GLY A 136 -15.82 2.98 -17.91
C GLY A 136 -16.69 3.81 -18.85
N GLU A 137 -16.77 3.38 -20.10
CA GLU A 137 -17.55 4.09 -21.13
C GLU A 137 -19.00 3.58 -21.25
N HIS A 138 -19.25 2.34 -20.82
CA HIS A 138 -20.57 1.75 -20.93
C HIS A 138 -21.54 2.38 -19.92
N PRO A 139 -22.85 2.37 -20.18
CA PRO A 139 -23.84 2.75 -19.19
C PRO A 139 -23.73 1.88 -17.94
N VAL A 140 -23.96 2.49 -16.77
CA VAL A 140 -23.93 1.79 -15.50
C VAL A 140 -25.13 0.85 -15.42
N SER A 141 -24.89 -0.44 -15.14
CA SER A 141 -25.97 -1.42 -15.00
C SER A 141 -26.90 -1.13 -13.82
N ALA A 142 -28.14 -1.60 -13.94
CA ALA A 142 -29.13 -1.53 -12.86
C ALA A 142 -28.65 -2.21 -11.58
N GLU A 143 -27.79 -3.21 -11.69
CA GLU A 143 -27.22 -3.94 -10.56
C GLU A 143 -26.23 -3.09 -9.76
N ILE A 144 -25.36 -2.32 -10.43
CA ILE A 144 -24.49 -1.34 -9.77
C ILE A 144 -25.33 -0.30 -9.03
N LYS A 145 -26.36 0.25 -9.70
CA LYS A 145 -27.29 1.22 -9.08
C LYS A 145 -27.99 0.63 -7.84
N ARG A 146 -28.38 -0.66 -7.91
CA ARG A 146 -28.99 -1.39 -6.79
C ARG A 146 -28.03 -1.52 -5.60
N ILE A 147 -26.77 -1.88 -5.84
CA ILE A 147 -25.74 -2.02 -4.81
C ILE A 147 -25.44 -0.69 -4.12
N LEU A 148 -25.39 0.40 -4.90
CA LEU A 148 -25.10 1.76 -4.42
C LEU A 148 -26.33 2.50 -3.87
N SER A 149 -27.53 1.91 -3.89
CA SER A 149 -28.74 2.54 -3.35
C SER A 149 -28.58 2.91 -1.85
N PRO A 150 -28.92 4.16 -1.46
CA PRO A 150 -29.80 5.11 -2.12
C PRO A 150 -29.04 6.25 -2.83
N VAL A 151 -27.76 6.07 -3.17
CA VAL A 151 -27.02 7.08 -3.91
C VAL A 151 -27.70 7.28 -5.26
N ASP A 152 -28.09 8.51 -5.56
CA ASP A 152 -28.52 8.90 -6.90
C ASP A 152 -27.30 8.93 -7.81
N TYR A 153 -26.97 7.76 -8.36
CA TYR A 153 -25.79 7.58 -9.20
C TYR A 153 -25.94 8.25 -10.57
N ASP A 154 -27.18 8.41 -11.04
CA ASP A 154 -27.47 9.11 -12.30
C ASP A 154 -27.15 10.60 -12.18
N TYR A 155 -27.37 11.18 -11.00
CA TYR A 155 -26.94 12.55 -10.71
C TYR A 155 -25.45 12.66 -10.36
N LEU A 156 -24.96 11.82 -9.44
CA LEU A 156 -23.59 11.95 -8.91
C LEU A 156 -22.52 11.64 -9.97
N GLY A 157 -22.79 10.63 -10.80
CA GLY A 157 -21.85 10.09 -11.78
C GLY A 157 -20.57 9.48 -11.16
N PRO A 158 -19.67 8.98 -12.03
CA PRO A 158 -18.38 8.45 -11.61
C PRO A 158 -17.52 9.53 -10.93
N LEU A 159 -16.93 9.21 -9.78
CA LEU A 159 -15.98 10.12 -9.13
C LEU A 159 -14.63 10.09 -9.85
N THR A 160 -14.11 11.26 -10.20
CA THR A 160 -12.73 11.37 -10.74
C THR A 160 -11.71 10.88 -9.71
N ARG A 161 -10.56 10.36 -10.18
CA ARG A 161 -9.46 9.90 -9.32
C ARG A 161 -9.06 10.94 -8.26
N GLY A 162 -9.02 12.24 -8.63
CA GLY A 162 -8.75 13.32 -7.69
C GLY A 162 -9.78 13.44 -6.58
N ARG A 163 -11.09 13.40 -6.91
CA ARG A 163 -12.16 13.42 -5.90
C ARG A 163 -12.14 12.17 -5.02
N ARG A 164 -11.88 10.99 -5.61
CA ARG A 164 -11.72 9.73 -4.86
C ARG A 164 -10.54 9.79 -3.89
N SER A 165 -9.39 10.31 -4.32
CA SER A 165 -8.23 10.48 -3.45
C SER A 165 -8.52 11.38 -2.25
N ILE A 166 -9.27 12.47 -2.45
CA ILE A 166 -9.70 13.35 -1.36
C ILE A 166 -10.65 12.60 -0.43
N LEU A 167 -11.65 11.91 -0.98
CA LEU A 167 -12.62 11.14 -0.20
C LEU A 167 -11.97 10.02 0.61
N GLN A 168 -11.07 9.24 0.01
CA GLN A 168 -10.28 8.21 0.71
C GLN A 168 -9.51 8.81 1.88
N SER A 169 -8.81 9.92 1.68
CA SER A 169 -8.06 10.61 2.74
C SER A 169 -8.97 11.05 3.90
N GLN A 170 -10.16 11.59 3.57
CA GLN A 170 -11.14 11.97 4.58
C GLN A 170 -11.72 10.75 5.31
N VAL A 171 -12.05 9.67 4.60
CA VAL A 171 -12.56 8.41 5.16
C VAL A 171 -11.54 7.78 6.11
N PHE A 172 -10.26 7.68 5.71
CA PHE A 172 -9.19 7.18 6.57
C PHE A 172 -8.95 8.06 7.81
N SER A 173 -9.35 9.33 7.78
CA SER A 173 -9.25 10.23 8.94
C SER A 173 -10.36 9.99 9.98
N CYS A 174 -11.42 9.27 9.61
CA CYS A 174 -12.57 9.01 10.46
C CYS A 174 -12.35 7.80 11.38
N ARG A 175 -12.81 7.93 12.64
CA ARG A 175 -12.69 6.84 13.64
C ARG A 175 -13.52 5.61 13.30
N TRP A 176 -14.61 5.78 12.56
CA TRP A 176 -15.44 4.67 12.12
C TRP A 176 -14.79 3.86 10.98
N CYS A 177 -13.78 4.39 10.30
CA CYS A 177 -13.08 3.65 9.24
C CYS A 177 -12.09 2.66 9.87
N THR A 178 -12.56 1.46 10.17
CA THR A 178 -11.75 0.36 10.70
C THR A 178 -11.34 -0.62 9.59
N MET A 179 -10.27 -1.38 9.85
CA MET A 179 -9.81 -2.46 8.96
C MET A 179 -10.95 -3.44 8.66
N GLU A 180 -11.70 -3.89 9.67
CA GLU A 180 -12.80 -4.84 9.53
C GLU A 180 -13.90 -4.32 8.59
N ARG A 181 -14.28 -3.04 8.74
CA ARG A 181 -15.32 -2.44 7.91
C ARG A 181 -14.89 -2.34 6.46
N LEU A 182 -13.65 -1.94 6.22
CA LEU A 182 -13.09 -1.86 4.87
C LEU A 182 -12.99 -3.25 4.24
N LEU A 183 -12.42 -4.21 4.97
CA LEU A 183 -12.27 -5.60 4.53
C LEU A 183 -13.62 -6.25 4.19
N LYS A 184 -14.67 -5.98 4.98
CA LYS A 184 -16.04 -6.46 4.72
C LYS A 184 -16.61 -5.98 3.38
N GLN A 185 -16.13 -4.85 2.84
CA GLN A 185 -16.59 -4.32 1.55
C GLN A 185 -15.77 -4.78 0.36
N VAL A 186 -14.58 -5.37 0.56
CA VAL A 186 -13.72 -5.83 -0.54
C VAL A 186 -14.47 -6.78 -1.51
N PRO A 187 -15.27 -7.76 -1.07
CA PRO A 187 -16.05 -8.59 -1.99
C PRO A 187 -17.03 -7.77 -2.85
N THR A 188 -17.68 -6.77 -2.26
CA THR A 188 -18.62 -5.90 -2.97
C THR A 188 -17.91 -5.03 -4.00
N LEU A 189 -16.71 -4.50 -3.68
CA LEU A 189 -15.86 -3.75 -4.62
C LEU A 189 -15.47 -4.62 -5.83
N MET A 190 -15.12 -5.89 -5.60
CA MET A 190 -14.84 -6.83 -6.68
C MET A 190 -16.08 -7.11 -7.53
N VAL A 191 -17.24 -7.35 -6.91
CA VAL A 191 -18.51 -7.55 -7.65
C VAL A 191 -18.85 -6.34 -8.51
N LEU A 192 -18.71 -5.12 -7.98
CA LEU A 192 -18.90 -3.89 -8.75
C LEU A 192 -17.92 -3.82 -9.95
N THR A 193 -16.67 -4.22 -9.75
CA THR A 193 -15.65 -4.27 -10.81
C THR A 193 -15.97 -5.32 -11.86
N ILE A 194 -16.47 -6.51 -11.48
CA ILE A 194 -16.92 -7.54 -12.42
C ILE A 194 -18.09 -7.02 -13.27
N HIS A 195 -19.10 -6.41 -12.63
CA HIS A 195 -20.19 -5.80 -13.39
C HIS A 195 -19.66 -4.77 -14.39
N ARG A 196 -18.81 -3.85 -13.93
CA ARG A 196 -18.35 -2.72 -14.72
C ARG A 196 -17.39 -3.08 -15.86
N LYS A 197 -16.41 -3.94 -15.57
CA LYS A 197 -15.28 -4.25 -16.46
C LYS A 197 -15.50 -5.51 -17.29
N TRP A 198 -16.46 -6.35 -16.91
CA TRP A 198 -16.75 -7.60 -17.58
C TRP A 198 -18.18 -7.64 -18.12
N LEU A 199 -19.20 -7.63 -17.27
CA LEU A 199 -20.59 -7.85 -17.70
C LEU A 199 -21.18 -6.69 -18.54
N ASP A 200 -20.84 -5.46 -18.21
CA ASP A 200 -21.39 -4.26 -18.87
C ASP A 200 -20.69 -3.94 -20.21
N THR A 201 -19.70 -4.75 -20.63
CA THR A 201 -18.88 -4.52 -21.83
C THR A 201 -19.47 -5.08 -23.13
N GLY A 202 -20.64 -5.74 -23.06
CA GLY A 202 -21.29 -6.34 -24.22
C GLY A 202 -20.69 -7.69 -24.66
N ILE A 203 -19.72 -8.23 -23.91
CA ILE A 203 -19.27 -9.61 -24.08
C ILE A 203 -20.35 -10.61 -23.65
N LYS A 204 -20.38 -11.77 -24.30
CA LYS A 204 -21.33 -12.85 -24.02
C LYS A 204 -20.60 -14.05 -23.43
N MET A 205 -21.17 -14.59 -22.36
CA MET A 205 -20.73 -15.82 -21.71
C MET A 205 -21.68 -16.95 -22.10
N GLU A 206 -21.19 -18.18 -22.08
CA GLU A 206 -22.08 -19.34 -22.12
C GLU A 206 -22.94 -19.40 -20.83
N PRO A 207 -24.14 -20.00 -20.87
CA PRO A 207 -25.05 -19.98 -19.72
C PRO A 207 -24.48 -20.62 -18.44
N ASP A 208 -23.68 -21.67 -18.58
CA ASP A 208 -22.99 -22.37 -17.50
C ASP A 208 -21.87 -21.51 -16.87
N GLU A 209 -21.07 -20.85 -17.71
CA GLU A 209 -20.06 -19.87 -17.31
C GLU A 209 -20.69 -18.72 -16.53
N LEU A 210 -21.82 -18.19 -17.01
CA LEU A 210 -22.54 -17.10 -16.37
C LEU A 210 -23.16 -17.52 -15.03
N GLU A 211 -23.72 -18.71 -14.94
CA GLU A 211 -24.32 -19.19 -13.68
C GLU A 211 -23.26 -19.45 -12.61
N ALA A 212 -22.12 -20.05 -12.99
CA ALA A 212 -21.00 -20.22 -12.09
C ALA A 212 -20.46 -18.86 -11.60
N LEU A 213 -20.37 -17.85 -12.50
CA LEU A 213 -19.96 -16.50 -12.10
C LEU A 213 -20.96 -15.85 -11.14
N LYS A 214 -22.26 -16.06 -11.33
CA LYS A 214 -23.29 -15.58 -10.39
C LYS A 214 -23.17 -16.24 -9.02
N GLN A 215 -22.92 -17.54 -8.95
CA GLN A 215 -22.69 -18.25 -7.68
C GLN A 215 -21.44 -17.72 -6.97
N PHE A 216 -20.37 -17.47 -7.74
CA PHE A 216 -19.16 -16.82 -7.23
C PHE A 216 -19.45 -15.42 -6.64
N MET A 217 -20.18 -14.56 -7.37
CA MET A 217 -20.54 -13.21 -6.92
C MET A 217 -21.50 -13.22 -5.70
N LYS A 218 -22.35 -14.25 -5.57
CA LYS A 218 -23.16 -14.46 -4.36
C LYS A 218 -22.34 -14.92 -3.15
N ARG A 219 -21.07 -15.31 -3.38
CA ARG A 219 -20.11 -15.83 -2.39
C ARG A 219 -20.54 -17.20 -1.84
N GLU A 220 -21.16 -18.00 -2.71
CA GLU A 220 -21.64 -19.35 -2.42
C GLU A 220 -20.60 -20.41 -2.80
N ASP A 221 -19.84 -20.17 -3.87
CA ASP A 221 -18.81 -21.07 -4.38
C ASP A 221 -17.54 -20.30 -4.78
N GLU A 222 -16.37 -20.86 -4.47
CA GLU A 222 -15.05 -20.35 -4.86
C GLU A 222 -14.24 -21.39 -5.68
N SER A 223 -14.88 -22.48 -6.12
CA SER A 223 -14.24 -23.56 -6.87
C SER A 223 -13.79 -23.15 -8.28
N LYS A 224 -14.59 -22.29 -8.95
CA LYS A 224 -14.31 -21.78 -10.28
C LYS A 224 -13.86 -20.32 -10.22
N LEU A 225 -12.60 -20.09 -10.60
CA LEU A 225 -11.95 -18.77 -10.58
C LEU A 225 -11.61 -18.23 -11.98
N GLU A 226 -11.83 -19.04 -13.01
CA GLU A 226 -11.62 -18.65 -14.40
C GLU A 226 -12.90 -18.80 -15.22
N PHE A 227 -13.21 -17.77 -16.02
CA PHE A 227 -14.41 -17.71 -16.84
C PHE A 227 -14.08 -17.28 -18.26
N ASN A 228 -14.81 -17.84 -19.22
CA ASN A 228 -14.60 -17.57 -20.65
C ASN A 228 -15.75 -16.75 -21.22
N ALA A 229 -15.43 -15.78 -22.08
CA ALA A 229 -16.43 -15.00 -22.82
C ALA A 229 -15.97 -14.68 -24.24
N LYS A 230 -16.94 -14.33 -25.10
CA LYS A 230 -16.71 -13.86 -26.47
C LYS A 230 -17.47 -12.58 -26.72
N GLY A 231 -16.85 -11.61 -27.40
CA GLY A 231 -17.54 -10.36 -27.70
C GLY A 231 -16.69 -9.36 -28.47
N PRO A 232 -17.15 -8.10 -28.56
CA PRO A 232 -16.42 -7.03 -29.24
C PRO A 232 -15.12 -6.69 -28.52
N LEU A 233 -14.28 -5.84 -29.13
CA LEU A 233 -13.09 -5.32 -28.48
C LEU A 233 -13.48 -4.48 -27.24
N ILE A 234 -13.04 -4.88 -26.05
CA ILE A 234 -13.30 -4.10 -24.82
C ILE A 234 -12.41 -2.85 -24.83
N PHE A 235 -13.01 -1.70 -24.55
CA PHE A 235 -12.39 -0.37 -24.66
C PHE A 235 -11.03 -0.25 -23.95
N HIS A 236 -10.89 -0.80 -22.74
CA HIS A 236 -9.62 -0.74 -22.01
C HIS A 236 -8.44 -1.39 -22.75
N PHE A 237 -8.68 -2.39 -23.61
CA PHE A 237 -7.64 -2.93 -24.48
C PHE A 237 -7.32 -2.04 -25.66
N ALA A 238 -8.33 -1.32 -26.19
CA ALA A 238 -8.11 -0.35 -27.27
C ALA A 238 -7.18 0.80 -26.82
N GLN A 239 -7.30 1.24 -25.56
CA GLN A 239 -6.39 2.23 -24.97
C GLN A 239 -4.95 1.72 -24.87
N LEU A 240 -4.76 0.47 -24.43
CA LEU A 240 -3.43 -0.15 -24.27
C LEU A 240 -2.72 -0.42 -25.61
N LEU A 241 -3.49 -0.65 -26.67
CA LEU A 241 -2.96 -0.85 -28.03
C LEU A 241 -2.42 0.45 -28.66
N GLY A 242 -2.78 1.61 -28.13
CA GLY A 242 -2.34 2.92 -28.61
C GLY A 242 -2.83 3.27 -30.04
N PRO A 243 -2.57 4.50 -30.52
CA PRO A 243 -3.00 4.93 -31.86
C PRO A 243 -2.22 4.29 -33.01
N TYR A 244 -1.17 3.51 -32.72
CA TYR A 244 -0.26 2.91 -33.71
C TYR A 244 -0.39 1.38 -33.85
N ALA A 245 -1.21 0.71 -33.03
CA ALA A 245 -1.55 -0.67 -33.35
C ALA A 245 -2.29 -0.67 -34.68
N ASN A 246 -1.78 -1.43 -35.66
CA ASN A 246 -2.46 -1.67 -36.93
C ASN A 246 -3.80 -2.38 -36.65
N LEU A 247 -4.83 -1.61 -36.29
CA LEU A 247 -6.20 -2.05 -36.05
C LEU A 247 -6.77 -2.80 -37.26
N GLN A 248 -6.19 -2.57 -38.45
CA GLN A 248 -6.50 -3.25 -39.71
C GLN A 248 -6.39 -4.80 -39.66
N HIS A 249 -5.65 -5.38 -38.71
CA HIS A 249 -5.58 -6.85 -38.55
C HIS A 249 -6.47 -7.41 -37.43
N LEU A 250 -6.90 -6.58 -36.46
CA LEU A 250 -7.86 -6.99 -35.43
C LEU A 250 -9.29 -7.04 -35.98
N ASP A 251 -9.57 -6.22 -36.99
CA ASP A 251 -10.89 -5.93 -37.60
C ASP A 251 -11.48 -7.06 -38.47
N ARG A 252 -10.71 -8.08 -38.85
CA ARG A 252 -11.23 -9.16 -39.72
C ARG A 252 -12.16 -10.16 -39.03
N ASN A 253 -12.25 -10.13 -37.69
CA ASN A 253 -13.18 -10.97 -36.94
C ASN A 253 -13.76 -10.15 -35.77
N PRO A 254 -15.07 -9.87 -35.76
CA PRO A 254 -15.70 -9.02 -34.75
C PRO A 254 -15.72 -9.66 -33.35
N TYR A 255 -15.34 -10.93 -33.21
CA TYR A 255 -15.39 -11.66 -31.95
C TYR A 255 -13.98 -11.93 -31.40
N HIS A 256 -13.72 -11.35 -30.23
CA HIS A 256 -12.54 -11.60 -29.41
C HIS A 256 -12.90 -12.61 -28.32
N VAL A 257 -11.95 -13.49 -28.01
CA VAL A 257 -12.04 -14.42 -26.88
C VAL A 257 -11.36 -13.79 -25.68
N TYR A 258 -12.09 -13.74 -24.58
CA TYR A 258 -11.61 -13.21 -23.30
C TYR A 258 -11.62 -14.27 -22.22
N LYS A 259 -10.68 -14.14 -21.29
CA LYS A 259 -10.64 -14.89 -20.05
C LYS A 259 -10.69 -13.92 -18.88
N LEU A 260 -11.60 -14.15 -17.94
CA LEU A 260 -11.66 -13.49 -16.65
C LEU A 260 -11.03 -14.44 -15.63
N ARG A 261 -9.96 -14.02 -14.97
CA ARG A 261 -9.37 -14.72 -13.83
C ARG A 261 -9.60 -13.88 -12.59
N ILE A 262 -10.13 -14.50 -11.54
CA ILE A 262 -10.41 -13.82 -10.28
C ILE A 262 -9.53 -14.42 -9.21
N THR A 263 -8.75 -13.58 -8.53
CA THR A 263 -8.07 -13.97 -7.29
C THR A 263 -8.85 -13.32 -6.15
N PRO A 264 -9.61 -14.11 -5.36
CA PRO A 264 -10.50 -13.54 -4.35
C PRO A 264 -9.75 -12.60 -3.40
N MET A 265 -10.42 -11.50 -3.05
CA MET A 265 -9.92 -10.45 -2.16
C MET A 265 -8.67 -9.68 -2.64
N THR A 266 -8.12 -9.96 -3.82
CA THR A 266 -6.86 -9.35 -4.29
C THR A 266 -7.03 -8.63 -5.61
N GLN A 267 -7.43 -9.33 -6.66
CA GLN A 267 -7.49 -8.75 -8.00
C GLN A 267 -8.41 -9.50 -8.96
N ILE A 268 -8.76 -8.81 -10.05
CA ILE A 268 -9.48 -9.32 -11.21
C ILE A 268 -8.61 -9.08 -12.44
N GLU A 269 -8.28 -10.14 -13.16
CA GLU A 269 -7.51 -10.08 -14.40
C GLU A 269 -8.42 -10.40 -15.60
N ILE A 270 -8.38 -9.55 -16.61
CA ILE A 270 -9.06 -9.75 -17.89
C ILE A 270 -7.98 -9.93 -18.94
N THR A 271 -7.99 -11.09 -19.62
CA THR A 271 -7.04 -11.42 -20.69
C THR A 271 -7.74 -11.44 -22.03
N SER A 272 -7.24 -10.70 -23.01
CA SER A 272 -7.60 -10.86 -24.42
C SER A 272 -6.68 -11.88 -25.07
N VAL A 273 -7.20 -13.06 -25.39
CA VAL A 273 -6.39 -14.18 -25.92
C VAL A 273 -5.77 -13.82 -27.27
N LYS A 274 -6.55 -13.15 -28.14
CA LYS A 274 -6.11 -12.75 -29.48
C LYS A 274 -5.09 -11.62 -29.43
N ALA A 275 -5.32 -10.61 -28.60
CA ALA A 275 -4.42 -9.46 -28.48
C ALA A 275 -3.18 -9.75 -27.61
N ARG A 276 -3.21 -10.83 -26.82
CA ARG A 276 -2.16 -11.16 -25.83
C ARG A 276 -1.93 -10.03 -24.82
N ILE A 277 -3.00 -9.31 -24.49
CA ILE A 277 -2.97 -8.25 -23.49
C ILE A 277 -3.74 -8.73 -22.27
N VAL A 278 -3.20 -8.43 -21.10
CA VAL A 278 -3.88 -8.63 -19.82
C VAL A 278 -4.04 -7.27 -19.16
N ASN A 279 -5.21 -7.05 -18.56
CA ASN A 279 -5.47 -5.90 -17.73
C ASN A 279 -5.87 -6.39 -16.33
N SER A 280 -5.26 -5.82 -15.30
CA SER A 280 -5.54 -6.18 -13.91
C SER A 280 -6.23 -5.03 -13.18
N PHE A 281 -7.18 -5.38 -12.32
CA PHE A 281 -7.92 -4.46 -11.47
C PHE A 281 -7.81 -4.92 -10.02
N PRO A 282 -7.32 -4.07 -9.10
CA PRO A 282 -7.23 -4.43 -7.69
C PRO A 282 -8.64 -4.57 -7.07
N ALA A 283 -8.76 -5.43 -6.07
CA ALA A 283 -10.00 -5.59 -5.31
C ALA A 283 -10.36 -4.32 -4.52
N LEU A 284 -9.36 -3.54 -4.13
CA LEU A 284 -9.47 -2.26 -3.47
C LEU A 284 -8.58 -1.24 -4.19
N ASP A 285 -9.18 -0.30 -4.92
CA ASP A 285 -8.41 0.70 -5.67
C ASP A 285 -7.93 1.83 -4.75
N LEU A 286 -6.73 1.65 -4.19
CA LEU A 286 -6.10 2.55 -3.22
C LEU A 286 -5.37 3.69 -3.93
N CYS A 287 -5.84 4.93 -3.76
CA CYS A 287 -5.19 6.11 -4.33
C CYS A 287 -3.88 6.44 -3.61
N ALA A 288 -3.86 6.36 -2.28
CA ALA A 288 -2.68 6.65 -1.47
C ALA A 288 -2.71 5.94 -0.11
N PHE A 289 -1.54 5.54 0.39
CA PHE A 289 -1.43 5.02 1.74
C PHE A 289 -1.64 6.15 2.78
N PRO A 290 -2.42 5.91 3.86
CA PRO A 290 -2.63 6.93 4.89
C PRO A 290 -1.34 7.25 5.64
N GLU A 291 -0.90 8.51 5.64
CA GLU A 291 0.34 8.91 6.33
C GLU A 291 0.37 8.54 7.81
N LYS A 292 -0.78 8.60 8.50
CA LYS A 292 -0.89 8.23 9.91
C LYS A 292 -0.61 6.75 10.15
N LEU A 293 -0.99 5.90 9.19
CA LEU A 293 -0.75 4.48 9.26
C LEU A 293 0.71 4.17 8.88
N LEU A 294 1.28 4.91 7.91
CA LEU A 294 2.70 4.79 7.54
C LEU A 294 3.65 5.21 8.67
N ARG A 295 3.39 6.33 9.36
CA ARG A 295 4.25 6.81 10.47
C ARG A 295 4.11 5.98 11.75
N GLY A 296 2.99 5.29 11.92
CA GLY A 296 2.62 4.68 13.20
C GLY A 296 2.28 5.71 14.28
N ARG A 297 2.04 5.22 15.50
CA ARG A 297 1.75 6.06 16.68
C ARG A 297 3.06 6.45 17.35
N LYS A 298 2.99 7.39 18.31
CA LYS A 298 4.16 7.73 19.15
C LYS A 298 4.71 6.55 19.95
N SER A 299 3.85 5.56 20.24
CA SER A 299 4.21 4.32 20.92
C SER A 299 4.59 3.20 19.95
N GLY A 300 4.89 3.53 18.69
CA GLY A 300 5.14 2.56 17.63
C GLY A 300 3.88 2.04 16.95
N PHE A 301 3.95 0.79 16.49
CA PHE A 301 2.88 0.11 15.76
C PHE A 301 2.26 -0.98 16.63
N THR A 302 0.93 -1.02 16.67
CA THR A 302 0.21 -2.16 17.24
C THR A 302 0.12 -3.28 16.20
N PRO A 303 -0.11 -4.55 16.60
CA PRO A 303 -0.36 -5.63 15.65
C PRO A 303 -1.49 -5.31 14.67
N GLN A 304 -2.55 -4.64 15.14
CA GLN A 304 -3.66 -4.19 14.29
C GLN A 304 -3.23 -3.17 13.24
N ASP A 305 -2.33 -2.25 13.56
CA ASP A 305 -1.83 -1.26 12.59
C ASP A 305 -1.04 -1.99 11.48
N VAL A 306 -0.22 -3.00 11.84
CA VAL A 306 0.54 -3.81 10.88
C VAL A 306 -0.37 -4.68 10.01
N THR A 307 -1.35 -5.36 10.61
CA THR A 307 -2.34 -6.14 9.85
C THR A 307 -3.13 -5.24 8.90
N PHE A 308 -3.44 -4.00 9.30
CA PHE A 308 -4.13 -3.06 8.42
C PHE A 308 -3.23 -2.60 7.25
N LEU A 309 -1.94 -2.36 7.48
CA LEU A 309 -0.98 -2.08 6.41
C LEU A 309 -0.90 -3.24 5.40
N GLU A 310 -0.76 -4.47 5.90
CA GLU A 310 -0.71 -5.66 5.03
C GLU A 310 -2.02 -5.88 4.29
N MET A 311 -3.18 -5.69 4.96
CA MET A 311 -4.48 -5.80 4.30
C MET A 311 -4.60 -4.79 3.15
N LEU A 312 -4.23 -3.52 3.37
CA LEU A 312 -4.23 -2.53 2.31
C LEU A 312 -3.30 -2.93 1.18
N ARG A 313 -2.06 -3.34 1.49
CA ARG A 313 -1.06 -3.75 0.51
C ARG A 313 -1.55 -4.90 -0.37
N MET A 314 -2.12 -5.94 0.24
CA MET A 314 -2.57 -7.14 -0.48
C MET A 314 -3.85 -6.89 -1.28
N THR A 315 -4.84 -6.19 -0.71
CA THR A 315 -6.14 -5.95 -1.38
C THR A 315 -6.06 -4.89 -2.49
N SER A 316 -5.02 -4.06 -2.50
CA SER A 316 -4.77 -3.05 -3.53
C SER A 316 -3.71 -3.46 -4.57
N ASP A 317 -3.39 -4.75 -4.65
CA ASP A 317 -2.41 -5.31 -5.59
C ASP A 317 -1.04 -4.60 -5.55
N ASN A 318 -0.65 -4.14 -4.35
CA ASN A 318 0.64 -3.51 -4.10
C ASN A 318 1.72 -4.56 -3.78
N TYR A 319 1.82 -5.60 -4.61
CA TYR A 319 2.82 -6.66 -4.53
C TYR A 319 3.06 -7.34 -5.88
N LYS A 320 4.21 -8.01 -6.05
CA LYS A 320 4.51 -8.71 -7.31
C LYS A 320 4.05 -10.17 -7.22
N HIS A 321 3.13 -10.56 -8.07
CA HIS A 321 2.79 -11.96 -8.32
C HIS A 321 4.00 -12.71 -8.93
N ILE A 322 4.36 -13.86 -8.36
CA ILE A 322 5.52 -14.65 -8.79
C ILE A 322 5.35 -15.17 -10.23
N GLU A 323 4.11 -15.44 -10.64
CA GLU A 323 3.78 -16.11 -11.91
C GLU A 323 3.14 -15.20 -12.95
N SER A 324 2.93 -13.91 -12.65
CA SER A 324 2.22 -13.03 -13.58
C SER A 324 3.17 -12.51 -14.67
N PRO A 325 2.86 -12.73 -15.96
CA PRO A 325 3.62 -12.15 -17.07
C PRO A 325 3.34 -10.65 -17.23
N ILE A 326 2.40 -10.10 -16.43
CA ILE A 326 2.01 -8.70 -16.45
C ILE A 326 3.08 -7.88 -15.73
N ILE A 327 3.48 -6.77 -16.33
CA ILE A 327 4.29 -5.76 -15.63
C ILE A 327 3.38 -5.16 -14.54
N PRO A 328 3.66 -5.38 -13.24
CA PRO A 328 2.86 -4.78 -12.18
C PRO A 328 2.93 -3.26 -12.33
N CYS A 329 1.78 -2.59 -12.34
CA CYS A 329 1.70 -1.14 -12.35
C CYS A 329 0.78 -0.72 -11.22
N THR A 330 1.31 0.07 -10.29
CA THR A 330 0.52 0.65 -9.21
C THR A 330 0.39 2.15 -9.39
N ASP A 331 -0.85 2.59 -9.31
CA ASP A 331 -1.20 4.00 -9.25
C ASP A 331 -1.15 4.55 -7.81
N THR A 332 -1.00 3.69 -6.80
CA THR A 332 -1.04 4.04 -5.38
C THR A 332 0.13 4.94 -4.97
N ILE A 333 -0.16 6.11 -4.41
CA ILE A 333 0.86 7.07 -3.94
C ILE A 333 1.29 6.73 -2.51
N VAL A 334 2.60 6.80 -2.27
CA VAL A 334 3.20 6.66 -0.94
C VAL A 334 3.99 7.92 -0.62
N ASN A 335 3.70 8.54 0.52
CA ASN A 335 4.55 9.59 1.06
C ASN A 335 5.80 8.93 1.67
N ARG A 336 6.91 8.87 0.91
CA ARG A 336 8.16 8.24 1.36
C ARG A 336 8.74 8.88 2.63
N THR A 337 8.53 10.17 2.86
CA THR A 337 8.94 10.82 4.11
C THR A 337 8.18 10.23 5.30
N ALA A 338 6.85 10.17 5.21
CA ALA A 338 6.01 9.57 6.24
C ALA A 338 6.32 8.07 6.44
N LEU A 339 6.60 7.35 5.36
CA LEU A 339 6.99 5.94 5.41
C LEU A 339 8.31 5.75 6.14
N HIS A 340 9.35 6.52 5.82
CA HIS A 340 10.65 6.38 6.47
C HIS A 340 10.69 6.91 7.90
N ASP A 341 9.83 7.88 8.25
CA ASP A 341 9.55 8.21 9.66
C ASP A 341 8.97 6.98 10.38
N GLY A 342 8.08 6.24 9.70
CA GLY A 342 7.55 4.96 10.17
C GLY A 342 8.60 3.86 10.33
N VAL A 343 9.51 3.71 9.36
CA VAL A 343 10.63 2.76 9.44
C VAL A 343 11.50 3.07 10.65
N TYR A 344 11.83 4.35 10.85
CA TYR A 344 12.60 4.80 12.01
C TYR A 344 11.85 4.48 13.33
N ASN A 345 10.55 4.77 13.40
CA ASN A 345 9.70 4.47 14.55
C ASN A 345 9.58 2.96 14.82
N ALA A 346 9.50 2.13 13.78
CA ALA A 346 9.49 0.67 13.88
C ALA A 346 10.80 0.13 14.47
N ILE A 347 11.95 0.71 14.09
CA ILE A 347 13.26 0.39 14.66
C ILE A 347 13.32 0.82 16.14
N GLU A 348 12.93 2.07 16.46
CA GLU A 348 12.94 2.56 17.85
C GLU A 348 12.05 1.75 18.78
N THR A 349 10.89 1.30 18.29
CA THR A 349 9.94 0.52 19.09
C THR A 349 10.09 -0.99 18.92
N GLN A 350 11.15 -1.44 18.24
CA GLN A 350 11.48 -2.85 18.02
C GLN A 350 10.31 -3.67 17.44
N ASN A 351 9.51 -3.07 16.55
CA ASN A 351 8.44 -3.76 15.82
C ASN A 351 8.91 -4.24 14.43
N TYR A 352 9.38 -5.49 14.37
CA TYR A 352 9.93 -6.08 13.15
C TYR A 352 8.91 -6.21 12.03
N ASN A 353 7.67 -6.59 12.34
CA ASN A 353 6.63 -6.78 11.32
C ASN A 353 6.26 -5.45 10.65
N ALA A 354 6.20 -4.35 11.42
CA ALA A 354 6.00 -3.02 10.86
C ALA A 354 7.14 -2.61 9.92
N LEU A 355 8.40 -2.87 10.31
CA LEU A 355 9.56 -2.60 9.45
C LEU A 355 9.42 -3.32 8.11
N ILE A 356 9.15 -4.62 8.14
CA ILE A 356 9.02 -5.45 6.94
C ILE A 356 7.89 -4.96 6.03
N SER A 357 6.70 -4.71 6.58
CA SER A 357 5.57 -4.19 5.79
C SER A 357 5.90 -2.85 5.12
N LEU A 358 6.53 -1.92 5.84
CA LEU A 358 6.89 -0.61 5.31
C LEU A 358 7.95 -0.72 4.20
N LEU A 359 8.97 -1.57 4.36
CA LEU A 359 10.00 -1.78 3.34
C LEU A 359 9.43 -2.42 2.07
N LYS A 360 8.49 -3.38 2.20
CA LYS A 360 7.78 -3.98 1.06
C LYS A 360 6.97 -2.94 0.30
N ILE A 361 6.23 -2.09 1.01
CA ILE A 361 5.43 -1.01 0.41
C ILE A 361 6.34 -0.02 -0.33
N ASP A 362 7.43 0.42 0.31
CA ASP A 362 8.36 1.39 -0.27
C ASP A 362 9.01 0.85 -1.55
N GLU A 363 9.58 -0.36 -1.48
CA GLU A 363 10.29 -0.95 -2.61
C GLU A 363 9.34 -1.21 -3.78
N TYR A 364 8.17 -1.80 -3.51
CA TYR A 364 7.19 -2.09 -4.55
C TYR A 364 6.76 -0.79 -5.24
N VAL A 365 6.26 0.18 -4.48
CA VAL A 365 5.75 1.43 -5.07
C VAL A 365 6.85 2.21 -5.76
N PHE A 366 8.07 2.28 -5.19
CA PHE A 366 9.19 2.97 -5.82
C PHE A 366 9.57 2.33 -7.16
N ARG A 367 9.85 1.02 -7.17
CA ARG A 367 10.31 0.33 -8.37
C ARG A 367 9.23 0.36 -9.46
N PHE A 368 7.96 0.12 -9.14
CA PHE A 368 6.92 0.05 -10.16
C PHE A 368 6.42 1.42 -10.63
N LYS A 369 6.47 2.47 -9.82
CA LYS A 369 6.16 3.83 -10.30
C LYS A 369 7.24 4.41 -11.18
N GLU A 370 8.50 4.28 -10.77
CA GLU A 370 9.62 4.82 -11.52
C GLU A 370 9.91 3.94 -12.76
N SER A 371 9.68 2.62 -12.68
CA SER A 371 9.83 1.69 -13.81
C SER A 371 8.70 1.75 -14.84
N ASN A 372 7.63 2.53 -14.64
CA ASN A 372 6.61 2.75 -15.68
C ASN A 372 7.17 3.40 -16.97
N GLN A 373 8.46 3.77 -16.98
CA GLN A 373 9.23 4.16 -18.17
C GLN A 373 9.94 2.99 -18.88
N GLY A 374 9.72 1.74 -18.44
CA GLY A 374 10.34 0.54 -19.00
C GLY A 374 11.82 0.31 -18.64
N GLN A 375 12.37 1.11 -17.71
CA GLN A 375 13.75 1.02 -17.27
C GLN A 375 13.82 0.56 -15.80
N PRO A 376 14.70 -0.38 -15.46
CA PRO A 376 14.93 -0.77 -14.08
C PRO A 376 15.50 0.43 -13.31
N VAL A 377 15.09 0.60 -12.04
CA VAL A 377 15.43 1.77 -11.23
C VAL A 377 16.19 1.37 -9.99
N PHE A 378 17.25 2.12 -9.70
CA PHE A 378 18.11 1.91 -8.54
C PHE A 378 17.36 2.32 -7.26
N TYR A 379 17.03 1.34 -6.43
CA TYR A 379 16.26 1.54 -5.19
C TYR A 379 17.18 1.73 -3.99
N THR A 380 16.90 2.77 -3.21
CA THR A 380 17.65 3.08 -1.98
C THR A 380 16.72 3.47 -0.84
N ILE A 381 17.16 3.18 0.38
CA ILE A 381 16.56 3.62 1.64
C ILE A 381 17.53 4.56 2.39
N PRO A 382 17.05 5.40 3.32
CA PRO A 382 17.93 6.27 4.10
C PRO A 382 18.96 5.50 4.93
N SER A 383 20.25 5.78 4.70
CA SER A 383 21.38 5.13 5.40
C SER A 383 21.35 5.28 6.93
N LYS A 384 20.70 6.34 7.43
CA LYS A 384 20.45 6.57 8.87
C LYS A 384 19.70 5.42 9.54
N HIS A 385 18.92 4.63 8.80
CA HIS A 385 18.18 3.49 9.35
C HIS A 385 19.13 2.38 9.82
N PHE A 386 20.19 2.10 9.06
CA PHE A 386 21.23 1.14 9.46
C PHE A 386 21.92 1.58 10.74
N VAL A 387 22.31 2.85 10.80
CA VAL A 387 22.94 3.43 12.00
C VAL A 387 22.00 3.32 13.21
N GLN A 388 20.71 3.60 13.03
CA GLN A 388 19.73 3.52 14.11
C GLN A 388 19.59 2.10 14.69
N VAL A 389 19.61 1.06 13.83
CA VAL A 389 19.58 -0.34 14.30
C VAL A 389 20.78 -0.64 15.18
N THR A 390 21.98 -0.10 14.90
CA THR A 390 23.15 -0.33 15.77
C THR A 390 23.04 0.26 17.17
N ARG A 391 22.12 1.20 17.39
CA ARG A 391 21.92 1.96 18.64
C ARG A 391 20.80 1.40 19.52
N VAL A 392 19.82 0.72 18.94
CA VAL A 392 18.59 0.29 19.65
C VAL A 392 18.48 -1.23 19.67
N GLY A 393 17.96 -1.83 20.75
CA GLY A 393 17.66 -3.26 20.78
C GLY A 393 18.85 -4.17 21.08
N ARG A 394 19.96 -3.62 21.62
CA ARG A 394 21.16 -4.40 21.98
C ARG A 394 20.89 -5.45 23.07
N GLU A 395 19.82 -5.27 23.85
CA GLU A 395 19.33 -6.25 24.81
C GLU A 395 18.67 -7.48 24.15
N LYS A 396 18.26 -7.37 22.88
CA LYS A 396 17.66 -8.45 22.08
C LYS A 396 18.47 -8.68 20.81
N ASN A 397 19.70 -9.17 20.98
CA ASN A 397 20.67 -9.37 19.90
C ASN A 397 20.11 -10.09 18.65
N HIS A 398 19.33 -11.16 18.83
CA HIS A 398 18.73 -11.89 17.69
C HIS A 398 17.76 -11.01 16.88
N LEU A 399 16.97 -10.18 17.56
CA LEU A 399 16.03 -9.27 16.93
C LEU A 399 16.80 -8.13 16.25
N ASN A 400 17.81 -7.58 16.92
CA ASN A 400 18.66 -6.53 16.37
C ASN A 400 19.32 -6.93 15.03
N VAL A 401 19.86 -8.14 14.95
CA VAL A 401 20.42 -8.69 13.71
C VAL A 401 19.33 -8.87 12.64
N ALA A 402 18.15 -9.38 13.00
CA ALA A 402 17.04 -9.52 12.06
C ALA A 402 16.61 -8.17 11.46
N PHE A 403 16.56 -7.10 12.27
CA PHE A 403 16.30 -5.75 11.79
C PHE A 403 17.36 -5.28 10.78
N PHE A 404 18.64 -5.57 11.05
CA PHE A 404 19.72 -5.21 10.15
C PHE A 404 19.65 -6.00 8.83
N GLU A 405 19.40 -7.31 8.91
CA GLU A 405 19.18 -8.20 7.77
C GLU A 405 18.00 -7.72 6.91
N ALA A 406 16.90 -7.27 7.52
CA ALA A 406 15.75 -6.73 6.80
C ALA A 406 16.08 -5.44 6.03
N LEU A 407 16.88 -4.54 6.59
CA LEU A 407 17.33 -3.34 5.89
C LEU A 407 18.28 -3.69 4.73
N LEU A 408 19.18 -4.65 4.94
CA LEU A 408 20.08 -5.16 3.91
C LEU A 408 19.29 -5.80 2.76
N ARG A 409 18.28 -6.62 3.10
CA ARG A 409 17.36 -7.26 2.14
C ARG A 409 16.55 -6.23 1.35
N ALA A 410 16.23 -5.07 1.92
CA ALA A 410 15.61 -3.98 1.16
C ALA A 410 16.57 -3.32 0.18
N SER A 411 17.77 -2.94 0.63
CA SER A 411 18.79 -2.34 -0.22
C SER A 411 20.14 -2.39 0.48
N ALA A 412 20.98 -3.34 0.08
CA ALA A 412 22.32 -3.49 0.61
C ALA A 412 23.21 -2.29 0.26
N GLU A 413 22.97 -1.70 -0.92
CA GLU A 413 23.69 -0.53 -1.44
C GLU A 413 23.39 0.76 -0.67
N SER A 414 22.35 0.76 0.17
CA SER A 414 22.02 1.88 1.07
C SER A 414 22.84 1.90 2.36
N LEU A 415 23.67 0.88 2.59
CA LEU A 415 24.57 0.82 3.72
C LEU A 415 25.56 2.01 3.68
N PRO A 416 25.78 2.74 4.79
CA PRO A 416 26.73 3.84 4.79
C PRO A 416 28.19 3.32 4.74
N PRO A 417 28.98 3.60 3.68
CA PRO A 417 30.31 2.99 3.50
C PRO A 417 31.32 3.35 4.58
N THR A 418 31.19 4.52 5.19
CA THR A 418 32.15 5.07 6.18
C THR A 418 31.57 5.15 7.59
N ALA A 419 30.47 4.45 7.89
CA ALA A 419 29.90 4.48 9.23
C ALA A 419 30.71 3.61 10.20
N GLN A 420 31.57 4.24 10.99
CA GLN A 420 32.32 3.59 12.05
C GLN A 420 31.40 2.82 13.03
N GLU A 421 30.20 3.35 13.28
CA GLU A 421 29.21 2.70 14.16
C GLU A 421 28.76 1.32 13.63
N VAL A 422 28.60 1.18 12.31
CA VAL A 422 28.21 -0.10 11.69
C VAL A 422 29.36 -1.10 11.74
N LEU A 423 30.59 -0.67 11.42
CA LEU A 423 31.78 -1.50 11.53
C LEU A 423 32.00 -1.98 12.97
N GLN A 424 31.89 -1.07 13.94
CA GLN A 424 32.02 -1.41 15.35
C GLN A 424 30.93 -2.40 15.77
N TRP A 425 29.68 -2.17 15.36
CA TRP A 425 28.58 -3.09 15.62
C TRP A 425 28.85 -4.49 15.04
N SER A 426 29.36 -4.59 13.81
CA SER A 426 29.71 -5.89 13.21
C SER A 426 30.79 -6.61 14.02
N VAL A 427 31.87 -5.91 14.41
CA VAL A 427 32.95 -6.48 15.24
C VAL A 427 32.45 -6.90 16.62
N ASP A 428 31.61 -6.09 17.26
CA ASP A 428 31.01 -6.40 18.56
C ASP A 428 30.16 -7.68 18.47
N ASN A 429 29.38 -7.84 17.39
CA ASN A 429 28.56 -9.03 17.16
C ASN A 429 29.40 -10.30 16.92
N VAL A 430 30.54 -10.20 16.22
CA VAL A 430 31.50 -11.31 16.09
C VAL A 430 32.04 -11.70 17.47
N ARG A 431 32.48 -10.73 18.28
CA ARG A 431 33.00 -10.99 19.63
C ARG A 431 31.96 -11.60 20.56
N LEU A 432 30.72 -11.12 20.50
CA LEU A 432 29.62 -11.67 21.29
C LEU A 432 29.31 -13.12 20.93
N ALA A 433 29.43 -13.47 19.64
CA ALA A 433 29.29 -14.84 19.19
C ALA A 433 30.38 -15.76 19.73
N ASP A 434 31.63 -15.29 19.73
CA ASP A 434 32.77 -16.05 20.26
C ASP A 434 32.65 -16.27 21.77
N GLN A 435 32.14 -15.27 22.50
CA GLN A 435 31.98 -15.33 23.95
C GLN A 435 30.79 -16.18 24.40
N ASN A 436 29.66 -16.13 23.68
CA ASN A 436 28.43 -16.84 24.06
C ASN A 436 27.77 -17.56 22.86
N PRO A 437 28.37 -18.65 22.35
CA PRO A 437 27.88 -19.35 21.16
C PRO A 437 26.49 -19.96 21.30
N SER A 438 26.04 -20.26 22.53
CA SER A 438 24.71 -20.86 22.79
C SER A 438 23.57 -19.84 22.74
N VAL A 439 23.85 -18.58 23.04
CA VAL A 439 22.87 -17.47 23.06
C VAL A 439 22.85 -16.76 21.71
N TYR A 440 24.01 -16.71 21.04
CA TYR A 440 24.16 -16.05 19.76
C TYR A 440 24.06 -17.07 18.64
N ASN A 441 23.01 -17.00 17.83
CA ASN A 441 22.81 -17.94 16.73
C ASN A 441 24.06 -17.95 15.82
N LYS A 442 24.57 -19.14 15.48
CA LYS A 442 25.68 -19.35 14.53
C LYS A 442 25.47 -18.60 13.21
N MET A 443 24.23 -18.38 12.79
CA MET A 443 23.89 -17.58 11.61
C MET A 443 24.24 -16.10 11.77
N ASN A 444 24.05 -15.53 12.96
CA ASN A 444 24.33 -14.12 13.23
C ASN A 444 25.84 -13.81 13.17
N SER A 445 26.68 -14.76 13.61
CA SER A 445 28.14 -14.57 13.59
C SER A 445 28.69 -14.64 12.17
N LYS A 446 28.19 -15.61 11.39
CA LYS A 446 28.43 -15.70 9.95
C LYS A 446 28.00 -14.42 9.23
N PHE A 447 26.82 -13.90 9.55
CA PHE A 447 26.31 -12.64 9.00
C PHE A 447 27.24 -11.46 9.30
N ALA A 448 27.66 -11.29 10.56
CA ALA A 448 28.53 -10.19 10.96
C ALA A 448 29.92 -10.27 10.29
N TYR A 449 30.46 -11.48 10.14
CA TYR A 449 31.72 -11.71 9.42
C TYR A 449 31.60 -11.37 7.93
N TRP A 450 30.56 -11.89 7.27
CA TRP A 450 30.27 -11.58 5.87
C TRP A 450 30.07 -10.06 5.66
N LEU A 451 29.30 -9.41 6.53
CA LEU A 451 29.02 -7.97 6.45
C LEU A 451 30.29 -7.13 6.52
N SER A 452 31.23 -7.50 7.40
CA SER A 452 32.52 -6.80 7.52
C SER A 452 33.33 -6.88 6.21
N ASN A 453 33.30 -8.02 5.53
CA ASN A 453 33.94 -8.20 4.23
C ASN A 453 33.19 -7.47 3.10
N PHE A 454 31.86 -7.51 3.13
CA PHE A 454 31.00 -6.84 2.15
C PHE A 454 31.21 -5.32 2.17
N MET A 455 31.38 -4.72 3.35
CA MET A 455 31.66 -3.28 3.48
C MET A 455 32.92 -2.81 2.73
N LEU A 456 33.92 -3.67 2.58
CA LEU A 456 35.13 -3.36 1.81
C LEU A 456 34.87 -3.30 0.30
N ARG A 457 33.85 -4.02 -0.18
CA ARG A 457 33.46 -4.13 -1.60
C ARG A 457 32.26 -3.25 -1.95
N LEU A 458 31.55 -2.74 -0.94
CA LEU A 458 30.33 -1.95 -1.09
C LEU A 458 30.47 -0.79 -2.09
N PRO A 459 31.56 0.02 -2.13
CA PRO A 459 31.68 1.07 -3.13
C PRO A 459 31.60 0.55 -4.56
N ALA A 460 32.29 -0.55 -4.87
CA ALA A 460 32.24 -1.17 -6.18
C ALA A 460 30.85 -1.76 -6.49
N GLN A 461 30.17 -2.31 -5.49
CA GLN A 461 28.79 -2.79 -5.64
C GLN A 461 27.82 -1.65 -5.96
N ILE A 462 27.96 -0.50 -5.28
CA ILE A 462 27.14 0.69 -5.53
C ILE A 462 27.37 1.19 -6.96
N ASP A 463 28.62 1.30 -7.40
CA ASP A 463 28.95 1.75 -8.75
C ASP A 463 28.35 0.82 -9.81
N TYR A 464 28.49 -0.50 -9.62
CA TYR A 464 27.90 -1.51 -10.52
C TYR A 464 26.37 -1.41 -10.58
N ALA A 465 25.71 -1.34 -9.43
CA ALA A 465 24.25 -1.28 -9.36
C ALA A 465 23.67 0.06 -9.82
N TYR A 466 24.45 1.14 -9.81
CA TYR A 466 24.06 2.42 -10.39
C TYR A 466 23.99 2.35 -11.92
N ASP A 467 24.97 1.70 -12.54
CA ASP A 467 25.02 1.50 -14.00
C ASP A 467 24.01 0.43 -14.46
N ILE A 468 23.81 -0.60 -13.65
CA ILE A 468 22.92 -1.72 -13.93
C ILE A 468 21.99 -1.92 -12.72
N PRO A 469 20.83 -1.22 -12.67
CA PRO A 469 19.92 -1.30 -11.52
C PRO A 469 19.35 -2.69 -11.22
N THR A 470 19.35 -3.60 -12.20
CA THR A 470 19.01 -5.02 -11.98
C THR A 470 20.10 -5.80 -11.26
N GLY A 471 21.31 -5.25 -11.15
CA GLY A 471 22.47 -5.83 -10.48
C GLY A 471 22.57 -5.45 -8.99
N GLN A 472 21.51 -4.88 -8.39
CA GLN A 472 21.44 -4.75 -6.94
C GLN A 472 21.47 -6.14 -6.29
N LEU A 473 22.21 -6.28 -5.19
CA LEU A 473 22.37 -7.55 -4.46
C LEU A 473 21.02 -8.15 -4.07
N PHE A 474 20.06 -7.28 -3.75
CA PHE A 474 18.67 -7.64 -3.53
C PHE A 474 17.73 -6.86 -4.44
N THR A 475 16.81 -7.56 -5.08
CA THR A 475 15.72 -6.95 -5.86
C THR A 475 14.38 -7.54 -5.40
N LEU A 476 13.46 -6.70 -4.93
CA LEU A 476 12.20 -7.12 -4.30
C LEU A 476 12.44 -8.09 -3.13
N GLY A 477 13.50 -7.83 -2.37
CA GLY A 477 14.00 -8.69 -1.30
C GLY A 477 14.52 -10.06 -1.74
N GLN A 478 14.55 -10.35 -3.04
CA GLN A 478 15.14 -11.57 -3.59
C GLN A 478 16.64 -11.39 -3.74
N LEU A 479 17.40 -12.37 -3.26
CA LEU A 479 18.87 -12.40 -3.40
C LEU A 479 19.25 -12.70 -4.85
N ASP A 480 20.12 -11.90 -5.44
CA ASP A 480 20.70 -12.22 -6.75
C ASP A 480 21.82 -13.25 -6.61
N LEU A 481 21.57 -14.49 -7.04
CA LEU A 481 22.56 -15.56 -7.02
C LEU A 481 23.54 -15.52 -8.20
N HIS A 482 23.36 -14.59 -9.15
CA HIS A 482 24.34 -14.34 -10.20
C HIS A 482 25.41 -13.33 -9.78
N ASP A 483 25.13 -12.57 -8.72
CA ASP A 483 26.09 -11.67 -8.09
C ASP A 483 27.08 -12.45 -7.18
N LEU A 484 28.35 -12.04 -7.20
CA LEU A 484 29.41 -12.68 -6.42
C LEU A 484 29.14 -12.58 -4.91
N GLU A 485 28.71 -11.41 -4.43
CA GLU A 485 28.36 -11.22 -3.02
C GLU A 485 27.09 -11.97 -2.66
N GLY A 486 26.17 -12.13 -3.62
CA GLY A 486 24.99 -12.96 -3.49
C GLY A 486 25.29 -14.44 -3.26
N CYS A 487 26.16 -15.04 -4.07
CA CYS A 487 26.64 -16.41 -3.86
C CYS A 487 27.32 -16.55 -2.48
N ARG A 488 28.22 -15.61 -2.14
CA ARG A 488 28.92 -15.65 -0.85
C ARG A 488 27.97 -15.52 0.33
N PHE A 489 26.97 -14.65 0.23
CA PHE A 489 25.95 -14.52 1.26
C PHE A 489 25.17 -15.84 1.45
N MET A 490 24.81 -16.49 0.35
CA MET A 490 24.15 -17.80 0.39
C MET A 490 25.02 -18.85 1.11
N ASP A 491 26.27 -19.01 0.70
CA ASP A 491 27.15 -20.07 1.18
C ASP A 491 27.70 -19.81 2.59
N GLU A 492 28.15 -18.58 2.86
CA GLU A 492 28.79 -18.22 4.13
C GLU A 492 27.73 -18.01 5.24
N VAL A 493 26.61 -17.35 4.93
CA VAL A 493 25.60 -16.92 5.92
C VAL A 493 24.42 -17.88 6.01
N LEU A 494 23.74 -18.16 4.90
CA LEU A 494 22.45 -18.87 4.92
C LEU A 494 22.62 -20.39 5.07
N GLN A 495 23.55 -21.00 4.33
CA GLN A 495 23.74 -22.45 4.37
C GLN A 495 24.38 -22.95 5.69
N PRO A 496 24.02 -24.16 6.13
CA PRO A 496 22.98 -25.06 5.61
C PRO A 496 21.56 -24.77 6.17
N HIS A 497 21.39 -23.71 6.94
CA HIS A 497 20.20 -23.52 7.80
C HIS A 497 19.00 -22.91 7.06
N ARG A 498 19.24 -22.17 5.97
CA ARG A 498 18.20 -21.47 5.21
C ARG A 498 18.51 -21.51 3.72
N GLY A 499 17.46 -21.60 2.90
CA GLY A 499 17.52 -21.40 1.45
C GLY A 499 17.70 -19.92 1.06
N PRO A 500 17.93 -19.62 -0.22
CA PRO A 500 18.07 -18.23 -0.70
C PRO A 500 16.80 -17.43 -0.42
N PHE A 501 16.96 -16.12 -0.21
CA PHE A 501 15.82 -15.23 -0.07
C PHE A 501 15.05 -15.12 -1.38
N GLY A 502 13.76 -15.46 -1.35
CA GLY A 502 12.84 -15.23 -2.45
C GLY A 502 12.29 -13.80 -2.49
N ASN A 503 11.42 -13.53 -3.46
CA ASN A 503 10.71 -12.26 -3.55
C ASN A 503 9.81 -12.06 -2.32
N TRP A 504 10.15 -11.05 -1.50
CA TRP A 504 9.43 -10.81 -0.25
C TRP A 504 8.12 -10.06 -0.43
N THR A 505 7.88 -9.44 -1.58
CA THR A 505 6.65 -8.67 -1.80
C THR A 505 5.44 -9.60 -1.85
N ALA A 506 5.61 -10.84 -2.32
CA ALA A 506 4.55 -11.86 -2.27
C ALA A 506 4.33 -12.43 -0.86
N GLU A 507 5.33 -12.38 0.02
CA GLU A 507 5.19 -12.83 1.41
C GLU A 507 4.25 -11.89 2.17
N SER A 508 3.28 -12.43 2.91
CA SER A 508 2.34 -11.66 3.73
C SER A 508 2.02 -12.42 5.01
N THR A 509 1.93 -11.70 6.14
CA THR A 509 1.35 -12.26 7.38
C THR A 509 -0.17 -12.15 7.42
N PHE A 510 -0.76 -11.47 6.43
CA PHE A 510 -2.20 -11.34 6.27
C PHE A 510 -2.69 -12.39 5.27
N HIS A 511 -3.42 -13.37 5.80
CA HIS A 511 -4.01 -14.48 5.07
C HIS A 511 -5.39 -14.10 4.55
N LEU A 512 -5.62 -14.32 3.26
CA LEU A 512 -6.84 -13.97 2.56
C LEU A 512 -7.76 -15.18 2.34
N GLU A 513 -7.22 -16.37 2.56
CA GLU A 513 -7.88 -17.64 2.33
C GLU A 513 -9.14 -17.77 3.19
N GLY A 514 -10.26 -18.14 2.56
CA GLY A 514 -11.54 -18.34 3.24
C GLY A 514 -12.24 -17.06 3.69
N LEU A 515 -11.79 -15.87 3.27
CA LEU A 515 -12.51 -14.60 3.51
C LEU A 515 -13.60 -14.33 2.46
N TRP A 516 -13.52 -14.99 1.30
CA TRP A 516 -14.50 -14.81 0.22
C TRP A 516 -15.84 -15.46 0.55
N VAL A 517 -15.90 -16.77 0.72
CA VAL A 517 -17.17 -17.48 0.96
C VAL A 517 -17.83 -17.01 2.26
N LYS A 518 -19.15 -16.77 2.22
CA LYS A 518 -19.90 -16.43 3.44
C LYS A 518 -19.94 -17.65 4.36
N LYS A 519 -19.32 -17.55 5.53
CA LYS A 519 -19.52 -18.55 6.58
C LYS A 519 -21.00 -18.50 7.02
N PRO A 520 -21.67 -19.64 7.23
CA PRO A 520 -23.03 -19.65 7.76
C PRO A 520 -23.01 -18.97 9.14
N ASP A 521 -23.88 -17.97 9.33
CA ASP A 521 -23.97 -17.21 10.60
C ASP A 521 -24.24 -18.20 11.75
N SER A 522 -23.24 -18.46 12.58
CA SER A 522 -23.35 -19.28 13.80
C SER A 522 -24.16 -18.58 14.91
N SER A 523 -24.77 -17.42 14.63
CA SER A 523 -25.52 -16.60 15.58
C SER A 523 -27.05 -16.71 15.44
N LYS A 524 -27.57 -17.76 14.80
CA LYS A 524 -29.02 -18.06 14.79
C LYS A 524 -29.44 -19.19 15.73
N ASN A 525 -28.52 -19.74 16.52
CA ASN A 525 -28.82 -20.69 17.58
C ASN A 525 -28.36 -20.12 18.94
N HIS A 526 -29.06 -19.11 19.47
CA HIS A 526 -29.18 -18.87 20.91
C HIS A 526 -30.45 -18.08 21.21
#